data_AF-A0AA38HHR4-F1
#
_entry.id   AF-A0AA38HHR4-F1
#
_cell.length_a   1.000
_cell.length_b   1.000
_cell.length_c   1.000
_cell.angle_alpha   90.00
_cell.angle_beta   90.00
_cell.angle_gamma   90.00
#
_symmetry.space_group_name_H-M   'P 1'
#
loop_
_entity.id
_entity.type
_entity.pdbx_description
1 polymer ?
#
loop_
_entity_poly.entity_id
_entity_poly.type
_entity_poly.pdbx_seq_one_letter_code
_entity_poly.pdbx_strand_id
1 'polypeptide(L)'
;MSKPLTIFLTTWNTGLQGSKAQSQDLTSWLLPVLQRTAQDAGMSDDDGARAPPDIYAIGVQELLPVNLARDTYYHADNIFAGLTAPVVSSLTTRIQSLLSSHATSLSPSRTPENYLLVSRVSHGGNALWVFAREATMAGRMGKCLTSRLGLWWGCMGNKGAVGVRLEVRRGETSGWETLTFVCTHLEAYDKNVPRRNTQFQNILSSLLFTSSDPLSTPYQITDTSHLFVIGDLNYRLARLPHLVTGEPRENPGDAGVTNRAEAVELEKERADMLELDTLRREQKEGRVFGGLREGKLEGFAPTYKRVVGQVEGYSRKRIPGWTDRILFASHTDASSSAPTTKILTYTSTPALTISDHKPVHCVLSLPPATHSAQSPSLAPTLPAAGPPHTPVPAPISREALFFWRLLGSILDKLIGWPWSLLVLMGAGNLKAGMGVGAFSAMVWGVWWMGIIGGNWSA
;
A
#
# COMPACT_ATOMS: atom_id res chain seq x y z
N MET A 1 15.57 14.27 27.39
CA MET A 1 14.17 14.04 26.99
C MET A 1 14.16 13.23 25.71
N SER A 2 13.25 12.26 25.56
CA SER A 2 13.13 11.52 24.29
C SER A 2 12.72 12.48 23.17
N LYS A 3 13.34 12.36 22.00
CA LYS A 3 12.95 13.16 20.83
C LYS A 3 11.67 12.58 20.22
N PRO A 4 10.84 13.42 19.57
CA PRO A 4 9.77 12.92 18.70
C PRO A 4 10.33 11.93 17.66
N LEU A 5 9.51 10.95 17.27
CA LEU A 5 9.85 10.00 16.21
C LEU A 5 9.10 10.40 14.94
N THR A 6 9.83 10.64 13.85
CA THR A 6 9.23 11.05 12.58
C THR A 6 9.06 9.85 11.65
N ILE A 7 7.86 9.67 11.10
CA ILE A 7 7.53 8.57 10.19
C ILE A 7 7.02 9.14 8.88
N PHE A 8 7.64 8.72 7.78
CA PHE A 8 7.11 8.94 6.44
C PHE A 8 6.32 7.71 5.99
N LEU A 9 5.07 7.93 5.61
CA LEU A 9 4.15 6.93 5.11
C LEU A 9 3.80 7.29 3.66
N THR A 10 3.84 6.33 2.75
CA THR A 10 3.35 6.56 1.39
C THR A 10 2.66 5.33 0.82
N THR A 11 1.65 5.55 -0.01
CA THR A 11 0.97 4.51 -0.76
C THR A 11 0.85 4.89 -2.23
N TRP A 12 1.00 3.89 -3.12
CA TRP A 12 0.76 4.07 -4.54
C TRP A 12 0.27 2.80 -5.22
N ASN A 13 -0.92 2.86 -5.83
CA ASN A 13 -1.33 1.86 -6.81
C ASN A 13 -0.62 2.13 -8.15
N THR A 14 0.23 1.20 -8.59
CA THR A 14 1.07 1.38 -9.79
C THR A 14 0.39 0.95 -11.10
N GLY A 15 -0.88 0.52 -11.07
CA GLY A 15 -1.66 0.21 -12.27
C GLY A 15 -1.04 -0.89 -13.14
N LEU A 16 -0.45 -1.92 -12.52
CA LEU A 16 0.27 -3.02 -13.16
C LEU A 16 1.54 -2.59 -13.91
N GLN A 17 2.00 -1.36 -13.68
CA GLN A 17 3.22 -0.80 -14.29
C GLN A 17 4.45 -0.93 -13.39
N GLY A 18 4.42 -1.73 -12.32
CA GLY A 18 5.58 -1.84 -11.41
C GLY A 18 6.85 -2.41 -12.06
N SER A 19 6.76 -3.12 -13.19
CA SER A 19 7.95 -3.43 -14.00
C SER A 19 8.53 -2.18 -14.68
N LYS A 20 7.69 -1.23 -15.10
CA LYS A 20 8.12 0.09 -15.59
C LYS A 20 8.58 1.02 -14.45
N ALA A 21 8.20 0.75 -13.20
CA ALA A 21 8.74 1.48 -12.05
C ALA A 21 10.26 1.28 -11.90
N GLN A 22 10.85 0.22 -12.47
CA GLN A 22 12.30 0.02 -12.51
C GLN A 22 13.03 1.08 -13.35
N SER A 23 12.41 1.63 -14.40
CA SER A 23 13.03 2.65 -15.26
C SER A 23 12.65 4.09 -14.87
N GLN A 24 11.71 4.27 -13.94
CA GLN A 24 11.22 5.58 -13.53
C GLN A 24 12.04 6.19 -12.42
N ASP A 25 12.16 7.52 -12.42
CA ASP A 25 12.71 8.24 -11.28
C ASP A 25 11.71 8.20 -10.10
N LEU A 26 12.07 7.45 -9.06
CA LEU A 26 11.26 7.30 -7.84
C LEU A 26 11.44 8.51 -6.89
N THR A 27 12.35 9.43 -7.18
CA THR A 27 12.70 10.58 -6.35
C THR A 27 11.46 11.42 -6.03
N SER A 28 10.67 11.79 -7.04
CA SER A 28 9.47 12.62 -6.87
C SER A 28 8.37 11.98 -6.00
N TRP A 29 8.41 10.66 -5.83
CA TRP A 29 7.50 9.92 -4.95
C TRP A 29 8.07 9.74 -3.54
N LEU A 30 9.29 9.21 -3.45
CA LEU A 30 9.87 8.69 -2.21
C LEU A 30 10.63 9.75 -1.42
N LEU A 31 11.05 10.82 -2.08
CA LEU A 31 11.68 11.96 -1.44
C LEU A 31 10.64 13.06 -1.45
N PRO A 32 9.78 13.15 -0.42
CA PRO A 32 8.98 14.36 -0.27
C PRO A 32 9.98 15.51 -0.30
N VAL A 33 9.81 16.41 -1.25
CA VAL A 33 10.57 17.64 -1.17
C VAL A 33 10.05 18.29 0.11
N LEU A 34 10.88 18.31 1.16
CA LEU A 34 10.66 19.07 2.38
C LEU A 34 10.74 20.59 2.06
N GLN A 35 10.12 21.00 0.95
CA GLN A 35 9.99 22.38 0.53
C GLN A 35 8.79 22.92 1.29
N ARG A 36 9.07 23.92 2.14
CA ARG A 36 8.03 24.78 2.71
C ARG A 36 7.11 25.24 1.59
N THR A 37 5.82 25.02 1.73
CA THR A 37 4.81 25.78 1.03
C THR A 37 4.64 27.14 1.72
N ALA A 38 4.05 28.13 1.03
CA ALA A 38 3.82 29.47 1.60
C ALA A 38 2.94 29.45 2.87
N GLN A 39 2.29 28.32 3.18
CA GLN A 39 1.50 28.10 4.40
C GLN A 39 2.35 27.70 5.62
N ASP A 40 3.63 27.33 5.42
CA ASP A 40 4.56 26.84 6.47
C ASP A 40 5.40 27.97 7.10
N ALA A 41 5.02 29.24 6.88
CA ALA A 41 5.78 30.41 7.32
C ALA A 41 5.90 30.58 8.85
N GLY A 42 5.15 29.78 9.63
CA GLY A 42 5.15 29.81 11.10
C GLY A 42 5.79 28.61 11.80
N MET A 43 6.33 27.63 11.07
CA MET A 43 6.92 26.42 11.66
C MET A 43 8.41 26.59 11.92
N SER A 44 8.85 26.29 13.14
CA SER A 44 10.24 26.49 13.56
C SER A 44 11.15 25.40 12.99
N ASP A 45 12.45 25.69 12.82
CA ASP A 45 13.42 24.68 12.36
C ASP A 45 13.55 23.48 13.35
N ASP A 46 13.02 23.62 14.58
CA ASP A 46 12.99 22.59 15.62
C ASP A 46 11.84 21.57 15.46
N ASP A 47 10.87 21.83 14.56
CA ASP A 47 9.71 20.96 14.31
C ASP A 47 10.03 19.73 13.41
N GLY A 48 11.31 19.47 13.12
CA GLY A 48 11.75 18.29 12.35
C GLY A 48 11.47 18.36 10.84
N ALA A 49 10.87 19.45 10.35
CA ALA A 49 10.42 19.60 8.96
C ALA A 49 11.54 19.62 7.90
N ARG A 50 12.82 19.73 8.30
CA ARG A 50 13.99 19.71 7.39
C ARG A 50 14.84 18.43 7.53
N ALA A 51 14.52 17.58 8.52
CA ALA A 51 15.32 16.40 8.82
C ALA A 51 14.79 15.16 8.06
N PRO A 52 15.69 14.26 7.62
CA PRO A 52 15.27 12.95 7.11
C PRO A 52 14.44 12.18 8.16
N PRO A 53 13.28 11.60 7.79
CA PRO A 53 12.43 10.81 8.68
C PRO A 53 13.18 9.66 9.36
N ASP A 54 12.78 9.28 10.58
CA ASP A 54 13.40 8.16 11.28
C ASP A 54 12.99 6.81 10.67
N ILE A 55 11.74 6.71 10.22
CA ILE A 55 11.15 5.49 9.64
C ILE A 55 10.43 5.85 8.34
N TYR A 56 10.61 5.03 7.31
CA TYR A 56 9.80 5.03 6.09
C TYR A 56 8.94 3.78 6.06
N ALA A 57 7.64 3.92 5.79
CA ALA A 57 6.77 2.82 5.41
C ALA A 57 6.17 3.08 4.01
N ILE A 58 6.51 2.22 3.06
CA ILE A 58 6.19 2.40 1.64
C ILE A 58 5.27 1.26 1.22
N GLY A 59 4.01 1.57 0.93
CA GLY A 59 3.01 0.64 0.43
C GLY A 59 2.80 0.76 -1.08
N VAL A 60 2.70 -0.36 -1.78
CA VAL A 60 2.42 -0.40 -3.22
C VAL A 60 1.34 -1.41 -3.52
N GLN A 61 0.42 -1.07 -4.42
CA GLN A 61 -0.60 -1.97 -4.96
C GLN A 61 -0.42 -2.13 -6.47
N GLU A 62 -0.97 -3.21 -7.01
CA GLU A 62 -0.90 -3.56 -8.43
C GLU A 62 0.52 -3.47 -9.00
N LEU A 63 1.53 -3.91 -8.22
CA LEU A 63 2.93 -3.88 -8.66
C LEU A 63 3.14 -4.66 -9.96
N LEU A 64 2.46 -5.80 -10.10
CA LEU A 64 2.58 -6.65 -11.27
C LEU A 64 1.20 -7.12 -11.74
N PRO A 65 1.04 -7.39 -13.05
CA PRO A 65 -0.09 -8.15 -13.58
C PRO A 65 -0.35 -9.41 -12.76
N VAL A 66 -1.63 -9.75 -12.53
CA VAL A 66 -2.03 -10.85 -11.64
C VAL A 66 -1.38 -12.20 -12.01
N ASN A 67 -1.22 -12.49 -13.31
CA ASN A 67 -0.50 -13.68 -13.78
C ASN A 67 0.99 -13.70 -13.38
N LEU A 68 1.63 -12.54 -13.31
CA LEU A 68 3.03 -12.41 -12.91
C LEU A 68 3.15 -12.29 -11.39
N ALA A 69 2.11 -11.81 -10.72
CA ALA A 69 2.07 -11.57 -9.28
C ALA A 69 1.71 -12.82 -8.45
N ARG A 70 2.03 -14.02 -8.93
CA ARG A 70 1.71 -15.28 -8.25
C ARG A 70 2.62 -15.45 -7.04
N ASP A 71 2.11 -15.16 -5.87
CA ASP A 71 2.80 -15.45 -4.62
C ASP A 71 2.45 -16.87 -4.14
N THR A 72 3.37 -17.54 -3.48
CA THR A 72 3.05 -18.77 -2.75
C THR A 72 3.24 -18.51 -1.27
N TYR A 73 2.24 -18.91 -0.47
CA TYR A 73 2.28 -18.67 0.96
C TYR A 73 3.46 -19.39 1.66
N TYR A 74 3.94 -20.52 1.10
CA TYR A 74 4.90 -21.42 1.75
C TYR A 74 6.25 -21.61 1.02
N HIS A 75 6.43 -21.22 -0.25
CA HIS A 75 7.67 -21.50 -0.99
C HIS A 75 8.06 -20.38 -1.98
N ALA A 76 8.68 -19.31 -1.47
CA ALA A 76 9.14 -18.18 -2.28
C ALA A 76 10.21 -18.57 -3.33
N ASP A 77 10.92 -19.69 -3.15
CA ASP A 77 12.07 -20.08 -3.97
C ASP A 77 11.77 -21.15 -5.04
N ASN A 78 10.48 -21.39 -5.35
CA ASN A 78 10.11 -22.34 -6.40
C ASN A 78 10.12 -21.66 -7.77
N ILE A 79 10.63 -22.34 -8.81
CA ILE A 79 10.59 -21.89 -10.22
C ILE A 79 9.16 -21.65 -10.74
N PHE A 80 8.15 -22.16 -10.02
CA PHE A 80 6.73 -21.93 -10.27
C PHE A 80 6.15 -20.68 -9.56
N ALA A 81 6.93 -19.97 -8.74
CA ALA A 81 6.55 -18.70 -8.14
C ALA A 81 6.59 -17.57 -9.19
N GLY A 82 5.73 -16.57 -9.02
CA GLY A 82 5.67 -15.40 -9.91
C GLY A 82 6.88 -14.47 -9.79
N LEU A 83 6.83 -13.35 -10.50
CA LEU A 83 7.90 -12.35 -10.53
C LEU A 83 7.86 -11.35 -9.35
N THR A 84 6.92 -11.48 -8.42
CA THR A 84 6.80 -10.56 -7.27
C THR A 84 8.09 -10.50 -6.45
N ALA A 85 8.62 -11.64 -6.01
CA ALA A 85 9.81 -11.68 -5.17
C ALA A 85 11.05 -11.01 -5.80
N PRO A 86 11.46 -11.34 -7.05
CA PRO A 86 12.62 -10.70 -7.67
C PRO A 86 12.42 -9.21 -7.94
N VAL A 87 11.21 -8.79 -8.38
CA VAL A 87 10.90 -7.37 -8.61
C VAL A 87 10.96 -6.58 -7.30
N VAL A 88 10.34 -7.11 -6.25
CA VAL A 88 10.36 -6.52 -4.90
C VAL A 88 11.79 -6.44 -4.35
N SER A 89 12.64 -7.44 -4.65
CA SER A 89 14.06 -7.43 -4.27
C SER A 89 14.88 -6.38 -4.98
N SER A 90 14.73 -6.25 -6.29
CA SER A 90 15.38 -5.20 -7.08
C SER A 90 14.95 -3.80 -6.61
N LEU A 91 13.66 -3.59 -6.36
CA LEU A 91 13.13 -2.33 -5.84
C LEU A 91 13.66 -2.02 -4.44
N THR A 92 13.79 -3.01 -3.55
CA THR A 92 14.39 -2.82 -2.23
C THR A 92 15.75 -2.14 -2.29
N THR A 93 16.68 -2.70 -3.07
CA THR A 93 18.04 -2.16 -3.17
C THR A 93 18.04 -0.74 -3.70
N ARG A 94 17.20 -0.48 -4.70
CA ARG A 94 17.06 0.85 -5.31
C ARG A 94 16.49 1.88 -4.34
N ILE A 95 15.40 1.53 -3.66
CA ILE A 95 14.77 2.41 -2.66
C ILE A 95 15.77 2.72 -1.55
N GLN A 96 16.43 1.70 -1.00
CA GLN A 96 17.40 1.88 0.08
C GLN A 96 18.54 2.82 -0.34
N SER A 97 19.12 2.62 -1.52
CA SER A 97 20.18 3.48 -2.06
C SER A 97 19.72 4.92 -2.23
N LEU A 98 18.50 5.12 -2.75
CA LEU A 98 17.90 6.45 -2.95
C LEU A 98 17.65 7.17 -1.62
N LEU A 99 17.08 6.49 -0.62
CA LEU A 99 16.82 7.05 0.71
C LEU A 99 18.13 7.45 1.43
N SER A 100 19.14 6.57 1.43
CA SER A 100 20.46 6.86 2.02
C SER A 100 21.16 8.02 1.33
N SER A 101 21.14 8.06 -0.01
CA SER A 101 21.75 9.14 -0.79
C SER A 101 21.09 10.48 -0.51
N HIS A 102 19.76 10.50 -0.37
CA HIS A 102 19.02 11.70 -0.04
C HIS A 102 19.30 12.21 1.38
N ALA A 103 19.32 11.32 2.38
CA ALA A 103 19.63 11.76 3.73
C ALA A 103 21.07 12.25 3.88
N THR A 104 22.01 11.62 3.18
CA THR A 104 23.39 12.11 3.08
C THR A 104 23.44 13.51 2.46
N SER A 105 22.62 13.80 1.44
CA SER A 105 22.60 15.12 0.80
C SER A 105 21.94 16.20 1.66
N LEU A 106 21.04 15.84 2.57
CA LEU A 106 20.42 16.72 3.56
C LEU A 106 21.29 16.96 4.80
N SER A 107 22.28 16.10 5.08
CA SER A 107 23.19 16.27 6.22
C SER A 107 24.04 17.56 6.04
N PRO A 108 24.07 18.48 7.04
CA PRO A 108 24.83 19.73 6.95
C PRO A 108 26.32 19.55 6.62
N SER A 109 26.92 18.47 7.11
CA SER A 109 28.32 18.10 6.91
C SER A 109 28.52 17.09 5.76
N ARG A 110 27.44 16.71 5.05
CA ARG A 110 27.41 15.63 4.05
C ARG A 110 28.00 14.32 4.56
N THR A 111 27.91 14.08 5.86
CA THR A 111 28.28 12.79 6.45
C THR A 111 27.38 11.70 5.88
N PRO A 112 27.93 10.52 5.53
CA PRO A 112 27.13 9.40 5.07
C PRO A 112 26.02 9.08 6.06
N GLU A 113 24.78 9.09 5.59
CA GLU A 113 23.61 8.64 6.33
C GLU A 113 22.95 7.47 5.63
N ASN A 114 22.70 6.40 6.39
CA ASN A 114 22.14 5.17 5.84
C ASN A 114 20.72 4.91 6.34
N TYR A 115 19.90 4.38 5.44
CA TYR A 115 18.71 3.62 5.78
C TYR A 115 18.98 2.14 5.66
N LEU A 116 18.44 1.39 6.62
CA LEU A 116 18.45 -0.05 6.64
C LEU A 116 17.04 -0.57 6.36
N LEU A 117 16.94 -1.64 5.56
CA LEU A 117 15.69 -2.38 5.44
C LEU A 117 15.40 -3.06 6.77
N VAL A 118 14.29 -2.69 7.40
CA VAL A 118 13.80 -3.30 8.64
C VAL A 118 12.99 -4.55 8.32
N SER A 119 12.03 -4.41 7.43
CA SER A 119 11.20 -5.54 6.98
C SER A 119 10.58 -5.26 5.63
N ARG A 120 10.20 -6.34 4.95
CA ARG A 120 9.54 -6.33 3.66
C ARG A 120 8.58 -7.49 3.56
N VAL A 121 7.37 -7.22 3.12
CA VAL A 121 6.34 -8.25 2.91
C VAL A 121 5.58 -7.95 1.63
N SER A 122 5.21 -8.99 0.90
CA SER A 122 4.39 -8.88 -0.30
C SER A 122 3.38 -10.00 -0.36
N HIS A 123 2.26 -9.76 -1.02
CA HIS A 123 1.25 -10.74 -1.34
C HIS A 123 0.53 -10.34 -2.62
N GLY A 124 0.55 -11.21 -3.63
CA GLY A 124 0.06 -10.83 -4.94
C GLY A 124 0.87 -9.66 -5.52
N GLY A 125 0.15 -8.62 -5.97
CA GLY A 125 0.72 -7.35 -6.42
C GLY A 125 0.80 -6.29 -5.31
N ASN A 126 0.51 -6.64 -4.06
CA ASN A 126 0.61 -5.74 -2.91
C ASN A 126 1.96 -5.94 -2.21
N ALA A 127 2.65 -4.86 -1.85
CA ALA A 127 3.93 -4.89 -1.17
C ALA A 127 4.05 -3.76 -0.14
N LEU A 128 4.79 -4.03 0.93
CA LEU A 128 5.12 -3.08 1.99
C LEU A 128 6.59 -3.21 2.36
N TRP A 129 7.29 -2.08 2.36
CA TRP A 129 8.64 -1.94 2.88
C TRP A 129 8.64 -1.05 4.11
N VAL A 130 9.44 -1.42 5.11
CA VAL A 130 9.76 -0.56 6.24
C VAL A 130 11.27 -0.37 6.27
N PHE A 131 11.72 0.88 6.21
CA PHE A 131 13.13 1.27 6.36
C PHE A 131 13.30 2.14 7.60
N ALA A 132 14.47 2.08 8.22
CA ALA A 132 14.80 2.91 9.36
C ALA A 132 16.16 3.59 9.17
N ARG A 133 16.25 4.84 9.62
CA ARG A 133 17.48 5.62 9.62
C ARG A 133 18.43 5.08 10.67
N GLU A 134 19.60 4.65 10.24
CA GLU A 134 20.59 3.98 11.11
C GLU A 134 20.99 4.89 12.28
N ALA A 135 21.24 6.17 12.01
CA ALA A 135 21.70 7.15 12.99
C ALA A 135 20.73 7.35 14.17
N THR A 136 19.43 7.11 13.99
CA THR A 136 18.42 7.37 15.04
C THR A 136 17.77 6.10 15.59
N MET A 137 17.83 4.98 14.84
CA MET A 137 17.09 3.75 15.15
C MET A 137 17.99 2.53 15.42
N ALA A 138 19.30 2.59 15.16
CA ALA A 138 20.20 1.50 15.47
C ALA A 138 20.14 1.12 16.97
N GLY A 139 20.06 -0.17 17.26
CA GLY A 139 19.95 -0.69 18.63
C GLY A 139 18.60 -0.42 19.34
N ARG A 140 17.64 0.22 18.67
CA ARG A 140 16.33 0.59 19.26
C ARG A 140 15.16 -0.22 18.71
N MET A 141 15.40 -1.09 17.73
CA MET A 141 14.36 -1.89 17.08
C MET A 141 14.39 -3.34 17.58
N GLY A 142 13.22 -3.89 17.87
CA GLY A 142 13.02 -5.29 18.23
C GLY A 142 12.78 -6.19 17.03
N LYS A 143 12.36 -7.43 17.29
CA LYS A 143 12.09 -8.42 16.24
C LYS A 143 10.84 -8.02 15.46
N CYS A 144 10.95 -7.93 14.14
CA CYS A 144 9.80 -7.68 13.28
C CYS A 144 8.97 -8.95 13.06
N LEU A 145 7.65 -8.80 13.07
CA LEU A 145 6.72 -9.81 12.59
C LEU A 145 6.04 -9.32 11.31
N THR A 146 5.72 -10.24 10.41
CA THR A 146 5.02 -9.93 9.16
C THR A 146 3.78 -10.79 9.02
N SER A 147 2.74 -10.26 8.39
CA SER A 147 1.54 -11.03 8.06
C SER A 147 1.03 -10.68 6.66
N ARG A 148 0.29 -11.61 6.06
CA ARG A 148 -0.38 -11.41 4.77
C ARG A 148 -1.74 -12.11 4.74
N LEU A 149 -2.66 -11.52 3.99
CA LEU A 149 -4.04 -11.96 3.87
C LEU A 149 -4.58 -11.65 2.46
N GLY A 150 -5.09 -12.66 1.76
CA GLY A 150 -5.91 -12.47 0.56
C GLY A 150 -7.36 -12.21 0.94
N LEU A 151 -7.99 -11.24 0.26
CA LEU A 151 -9.32 -10.70 0.58
C LEU A 151 -10.29 -10.81 -0.58
N TRP A 152 -9.83 -11.21 -1.76
CA TRP A 152 -10.69 -11.39 -2.91
C TRP A 152 -11.46 -12.72 -2.83
N TRP A 153 -12.26 -13.01 -3.85
CA TRP A 153 -13.05 -14.24 -3.92
C TRP A 153 -12.18 -15.46 -3.65
N GLY A 154 -12.64 -16.33 -2.74
CA GLY A 154 -11.88 -17.52 -2.34
C GLY A 154 -10.55 -17.23 -1.63
N CYS A 155 -10.37 -16.05 -1.03
CA CYS A 155 -9.15 -15.62 -0.35
C CYS A 155 -7.94 -15.41 -1.27
N MET A 156 -8.16 -15.15 -2.55
CA MET A 156 -7.12 -14.80 -3.53
C MET A 156 -6.40 -13.48 -3.20
N GLY A 157 -5.14 -13.36 -3.63
CA GLY A 157 -4.23 -12.29 -3.19
C GLY A 157 -4.23 -11.00 -4.00
N ASN A 158 -5.00 -10.90 -5.09
CA ASN A 158 -5.08 -9.67 -5.92
C ASN A 158 -5.71 -8.47 -5.17
N LYS A 159 -6.67 -8.75 -4.27
CA LYS A 159 -7.10 -7.84 -3.20
C LYS A 159 -6.65 -8.45 -1.88
N GLY A 160 -6.12 -7.65 -0.97
CA GLY A 160 -5.48 -8.19 0.21
C GLY A 160 -4.87 -7.16 1.11
N ALA A 161 -4.26 -7.64 2.19
CA ALA A 161 -3.49 -6.83 3.11
C ALA A 161 -2.16 -7.52 3.42
N VAL A 162 -1.12 -6.72 3.55
CA VAL A 162 0.18 -7.13 4.09
C VAL A 162 0.53 -6.22 5.25
N GLY A 163 1.20 -6.76 6.26
CA GLY A 163 1.51 -6.01 7.46
C GLY A 163 2.90 -6.28 8.01
N VAL A 164 3.48 -5.25 8.63
CA VAL A 164 4.72 -5.30 9.42
C VAL A 164 4.42 -4.79 10.82
N ARG A 165 4.73 -5.60 11.83
CA ARG A 165 4.74 -5.21 13.24
C ARG A 165 6.19 -5.04 13.68
N LEU A 166 6.52 -3.86 14.19
CA LEU A 166 7.85 -3.46 14.60
C LEU A 166 7.82 -2.92 16.03
N GLU A 167 8.60 -3.52 16.91
CA GLU A 167 8.80 -3.04 18.27
C GLU A 167 9.92 -1.98 18.28
N VAL A 168 9.71 -0.86 18.96
CA VAL A 168 10.64 0.27 19.01
C VAL A 168 10.81 0.75 20.45
N ARG A 169 12.06 0.91 20.87
CA ARG A 169 12.42 1.62 22.10
C ARG A 169 12.48 3.12 21.84
N ARG A 170 11.67 3.92 22.53
CA ARG A 170 11.49 5.36 22.26
C ARG A 170 12.56 6.29 22.83
N GLY A 171 13.55 5.74 23.53
CA GLY A 171 14.72 6.43 24.05
C GLY A 171 15.45 5.56 25.07
N GLU A 172 16.64 5.96 25.53
CA GLU A 172 17.39 5.19 26.51
C GLU A 172 16.63 5.02 27.84
N THR A 173 15.93 6.07 28.27
CA THR A 173 15.13 6.07 29.50
C THR A 173 13.62 5.90 29.26
N SER A 174 13.20 5.81 27.99
CA SER A 174 11.79 5.67 27.62
C SER A 174 11.41 4.22 27.35
N GLY A 175 10.12 3.92 27.45
CA GLY A 175 9.58 2.57 27.24
C GLY A 175 9.56 2.09 25.79
N TRP A 176 9.20 0.82 25.65
CA TRP A 176 8.90 0.16 24.37
C TRP A 176 7.51 0.51 23.85
N GLU A 177 7.42 0.77 22.56
CA GLU A 177 6.18 0.90 21.81
C GLU A 177 6.15 -0.10 20.66
N THR A 178 4.95 -0.51 20.25
CA THR A 178 4.76 -1.30 19.03
C THR A 178 4.19 -0.41 17.93
N LEU A 179 4.78 -0.48 16.74
CA LEU A 179 4.32 0.17 15.52
C LEU A 179 3.84 -0.91 14.55
N THR A 180 2.59 -0.84 14.11
CA THR A 180 2.03 -1.75 13.12
C THR A 180 1.69 -1.00 11.85
N PHE A 181 2.30 -1.39 10.74
CA PHE A 181 2.06 -0.86 9.41
C PHE A 181 1.26 -1.89 8.60
N VAL A 182 0.17 -1.48 7.98
CA VAL A 182 -0.68 -2.34 7.14
C VAL A 182 -0.88 -1.68 5.79
N CYS A 183 -0.46 -2.35 4.72
CA CYS A 183 -0.73 -1.94 3.35
C CYS A 183 -1.89 -2.75 2.77
N THR A 184 -2.95 -2.09 2.34
CA THR A 184 -4.19 -2.74 1.88
C THR A 184 -4.52 -2.42 0.43
N HIS A 185 -5.22 -3.36 -0.21
CA HIS A 185 -5.83 -3.18 -1.52
C HIS A 185 -7.23 -3.79 -1.45
N LEU A 186 -8.23 -2.92 -1.25
CA LEU A 186 -9.62 -3.35 -1.00
C LEU A 186 -10.42 -3.44 -2.31
N GLU A 187 -11.63 -4.01 -2.20
CA GLU A 187 -12.53 -4.28 -3.32
C GLU A 187 -12.80 -3.05 -4.20
N ALA A 188 -12.60 -3.21 -5.51
CA ALA A 188 -12.81 -2.17 -6.49
C ALA A 188 -14.31 -1.94 -6.77
N TYR A 189 -14.60 -0.97 -7.64
CA TYR A 189 -15.93 -0.53 -8.07
C TYR A 189 -16.71 0.27 -7.03
N ASP A 190 -17.45 1.25 -7.52
CA ASP A 190 -18.08 2.29 -6.70
C ASP A 190 -19.15 1.69 -5.76
N LYS A 191 -19.96 0.74 -6.26
CA LYS A 191 -21.03 0.06 -5.50
C LYS A 191 -20.58 -0.86 -4.38
N ASN A 192 -19.31 -1.26 -4.33
CA ASN A 192 -18.83 -2.31 -3.41
C ASN A 192 -18.42 -1.78 -2.03
N VAL A 193 -19.01 -0.67 -1.57
CA VAL A 193 -18.77 -0.11 -0.23
C VAL A 193 -18.98 -1.16 0.88
N PRO A 194 -20.09 -1.93 0.92
CA PRO A 194 -20.29 -2.93 1.96
C PRO A 194 -19.19 -4.00 1.97
N ARG A 195 -18.71 -4.41 0.79
CA ARG A 195 -17.65 -5.40 0.65
C ARG A 195 -16.32 -4.89 1.20
N ARG A 196 -15.99 -3.60 0.98
CA ARG A 196 -14.80 -2.97 1.57
C ARG A 196 -14.87 -2.94 3.09
N ASN A 197 -16.03 -2.60 3.66
CA ASN A 197 -16.24 -2.63 5.12
C ASN A 197 -16.02 -4.05 5.67
N THR A 198 -16.62 -5.07 5.03
CA THR A 198 -16.41 -6.47 5.41
C THR A 198 -14.95 -6.90 5.28
N GLN A 199 -14.25 -6.48 4.22
CA GLN A 199 -12.83 -6.79 4.06
C GLN A 199 -11.97 -6.17 5.17
N PHE A 200 -12.30 -4.98 5.66
CA PHE A 200 -11.61 -4.42 6.82
C PHE A 200 -11.90 -5.22 8.10
N GLN A 201 -13.14 -5.69 8.30
CA GLN A 201 -13.45 -6.60 9.42
C GLN A 201 -12.66 -7.92 9.33
N ASN A 202 -12.49 -8.46 8.12
CA ASN A 202 -11.65 -9.64 7.89
C ASN A 202 -10.16 -9.35 8.15
N ILE A 203 -9.68 -8.13 7.88
CA ILE A 203 -8.30 -7.74 8.23
C ILE A 203 -8.12 -7.74 9.75
N LEU A 204 -9.08 -7.20 10.50
CA LEU A 204 -9.04 -7.16 11.97
C LEU A 204 -8.91 -8.57 12.56
N SER A 205 -9.74 -9.52 12.11
CA SER A 205 -9.77 -10.89 12.66
C SER A 205 -8.73 -11.85 12.07
N SER A 206 -8.21 -11.60 10.86
CA SER A 206 -7.42 -12.60 10.12
C SER A 206 -6.01 -12.14 9.71
N LEU A 207 -5.69 -10.84 9.75
CA LEU A 207 -4.31 -10.38 9.53
C LEU A 207 -3.50 -10.48 10.84
N LEU A 208 -3.20 -11.72 11.21
CA LEU A 208 -2.60 -12.08 12.49
C LEU A 208 -1.07 -12.17 12.40
N PHE A 209 -0.38 -11.57 13.36
CA PHE A 209 1.08 -11.66 13.52
C PHE A 209 1.42 -12.73 14.55
N THR A 210 2.12 -13.77 14.12
CA THR A 210 2.49 -14.89 14.99
C THR A 210 3.98 -14.81 15.34
N SER A 211 4.32 -14.98 16.62
CA SER A 211 5.72 -15.12 17.04
C SER A 211 6.27 -16.48 16.58
N SER A 212 7.59 -16.67 16.69
CA SER A 212 8.23 -17.97 16.46
C SER A 212 7.84 -19.02 17.50
N ASP A 213 7.34 -18.60 18.66
CA ASP A 213 6.82 -19.50 19.68
C ASP A 213 5.43 -20.03 19.27
N PRO A 214 5.26 -21.34 19.04
CA PRO A 214 3.97 -21.94 18.67
C PRO A 214 2.88 -21.73 19.71
N LEU A 215 3.23 -21.56 20.99
CA LEU A 215 2.29 -21.39 22.10
C LEU A 215 1.84 -19.93 22.26
N SER A 216 2.53 -18.98 21.64
CA SER A 216 2.18 -17.56 21.73
C SER A 216 0.82 -17.27 21.10
N THR A 217 0.00 -16.45 21.76
CA THR A 217 -1.21 -15.92 21.14
C THR A 217 -0.83 -14.99 19.99
N PRO A 218 -1.48 -15.12 18.81
CA PRO A 218 -1.22 -14.20 17.72
C PRO A 218 -1.68 -12.78 18.07
N TYR A 219 -0.97 -11.78 17.56
CA TYR A 219 -1.35 -10.38 17.69
C TYR A 219 -2.23 -9.94 16.51
N GLN A 220 -3.34 -9.26 16.80
CA GLN A 220 -4.13 -8.55 15.81
C GLN A 220 -3.48 -7.20 15.47
N ILE A 221 -3.97 -6.54 14.41
CA ILE A 221 -3.43 -5.23 14.00
C ILE A 221 -3.66 -4.14 15.07
N THR A 222 -4.68 -4.30 15.91
CA THR A 222 -5.05 -3.36 16.99
C THR A 222 -4.23 -3.55 18.26
N ASP A 223 -3.53 -4.68 18.42
CA ASP A 223 -2.71 -4.99 19.60
C ASP A 223 -1.37 -4.24 19.56
N THR A 224 -1.40 -2.93 19.37
CA THR A 224 -0.23 -2.11 19.05
C THR A 224 -0.29 -0.75 19.72
N SER A 225 0.84 -0.06 19.85
CA SER A 225 0.86 1.31 20.39
C SER A 225 0.48 2.33 19.33
N HIS A 226 0.89 2.09 18.07
CA HIS A 226 0.59 2.94 16.93
C HIS A 226 0.24 2.07 15.72
N LEU A 227 -0.92 2.30 15.12
CA LEU A 227 -1.39 1.62 13.92
C LEU A 227 -1.38 2.59 12.75
N PHE A 228 -0.85 2.14 11.62
CA PHE A 228 -0.84 2.86 10.36
C PHE A 228 -1.44 1.96 9.28
N VAL A 229 -2.58 2.36 8.71
CA VAL A 229 -3.22 1.68 7.59
C VAL A 229 -3.07 2.55 6.36
N ILE A 230 -2.32 2.04 5.39
CA ILE A 230 -2.07 2.70 4.10
C ILE A 230 -2.61 1.81 2.99
N GLY A 231 -2.89 2.39 1.83
CA GLY A 231 -3.24 1.57 0.67
C GLY A 231 -4.22 2.21 -0.30
N ASP A 232 -4.55 1.43 -1.33
CA ASP A 232 -5.72 1.64 -2.16
C ASP A 232 -6.94 1.03 -1.46
N LEU A 233 -7.62 1.87 -0.70
CA LEU A 233 -8.85 1.50 0.00
C LEU A 233 -10.06 1.45 -0.93
N ASN A 234 -9.94 1.91 -2.17
CA ASN A 234 -10.97 1.88 -3.21
C ASN A 234 -12.32 2.52 -2.85
N TYR A 235 -12.39 3.36 -1.81
CA TYR A 235 -13.56 4.23 -1.60
C TYR A 235 -13.58 5.35 -2.63
N ARG A 236 -14.78 5.76 -3.00
CA ARG A 236 -15.05 6.65 -4.14
C ARG A 236 -15.94 7.80 -3.72
N LEU A 237 -16.16 8.75 -4.61
CA LEU A 237 -17.29 9.66 -4.45
C LEU A 237 -18.61 8.90 -4.57
N ALA A 238 -19.63 9.30 -3.82
CA ALA A 238 -20.95 8.66 -3.82
C ALA A 238 -21.67 8.80 -5.18
N ARG A 239 -21.32 9.82 -5.96
CA ARG A 239 -21.83 10.10 -7.31
C ARG A 239 -20.79 10.91 -8.09
N LEU A 240 -20.97 11.00 -9.41
CA LEU A 240 -20.20 11.94 -10.21
C LEU A 240 -20.49 13.38 -9.76
N PRO A 241 -19.47 14.26 -9.69
CA PRO A 241 -19.68 15.70 -9.51
C PRO A 241 -20.52 16.27 -10.65
N HIS A 242 -21.29 17.33 -10.37
CA HIS A 242 -22.34 17.86 -11.25
C HIS A 242 -21.86 18.26 -12.65
N LEU A 243 -20.56 18.53 -12.81
CA LEU A 243 -19.94 18.98 -14.06
C LEU A 243 -19.48 17.85 -14.99
N VAL A 244 -19.47 16.59 -14.54
CA VAL A 244 -19.23 15.45 -15.43
C VAL A 244 -20.55 15.08 -16.09
N THR A 245 -20.80 15.62 -17.28
CA THR A 245 -21.97 15.26 -18.09
C THR A 245 -21.83 13.83 -18.63
N GLY A 246 -22.82 12.99 -18.32
CA GLY A 246 -22.92 11.59 -18.77
C GLY A 246 -22.61 10.55 -17.67
N GLU A 247 -23.30 9.41 -17.74
CA GLU A 247 -23.06 8.25 -16.87
C GLU A 247 -21.63 7.69 -17.06
N PRO A 248 -21.01 7.08 -16.03
CA PRO A 248 -19.79 6.31 -16.21
C PRO A 248 -20.00 5.22 -17.27
N ARG A 249 -19.25 5.26 -18.37
CA ARG A 249 -19.39 4.28 -19.47
C ARG A 249 -18.31 3.22 -19.36
N GLU A 250 -18.71 1.95 -19.24
CA GLU A 250 -17.78 0.81 -19.18
C GLU A 250 -17.20 0.42 -20.55
N ASN A 251 -17.81 0.89 -21.65
CA ASN A 251 -17.39 0.54 -23.00
C ASN A 251 -16.08 1.26 -23.41
N PRO A 252 -15.03 0.53 -23.85
CA PRO A 252 -13.72 1.11 -24.18
C PRO A 252 -13.71 2.14 -25.31
N GLY A 253 -14.70 2.11 -26.21
CA GLY A 253 -14.73 2.92 -27.44
C GLY A 253 -15.28 4.34 -27.30
N ASP A 254 -15.89 4.70 -26.15
CA ASP A 254 -16.64 5.96 -26.00
C ASP A 254 -16.44 6.62 -24.61
N ALA A 255 -15.44 6.18 -23.85
CA ALA A 255 -15.16 6.71 -22.52
C ALA A 255 -14.45 8.06 -22.63
N GLY A 256 -15.24 9.14 -22.62
CA GLY A 256 -14.73 10.52 -22.63
C GLY A 256 -13.70 10.79 -21.52
N VAL A 257 -12.83 11.75 -21.78
CA VAL A 257 -11.90 12.32 -20.80
C VAL A 257 -12.45 13.69 -20.40
N THR A 258 -12.30 14.08 -19.14
CA THR A 258 -12.60 15.46 -18.77
C THR A 258 -11.72 16.42 -19.57
N ASN A 259 -12.29 17.40 -20.26
CA ASN A 259 -11.47 18.41 -20.90
C ASN A 259 -10.76 19.29 -19.84
N ARG A 260 -9.80 20.12 -20.25
CA ARG A 260 -9.01 20.94 -19.32
C ARG A 260 -9.88 21.89 -18.48
N ALA A 261 -10.94 22.47 -19.06
CA ALA A 261 -11.84 23.36 -18.33
C ALA A 261 -12.65 22.60 -17.27
N GLU A 262 -13.18 21.43 -17.63
CA GLU A 262 -13.87 20.53 -16.70
C GLU A 262 -12.95 20.08 -15.55
N ALA A 263 -11.69 19.74 -15.86
CA ALA A 263 -10.72 19.35 -14.84
C ALA A 263 -10.43 20.49 -13.85
N VAL A 264 -10.23 21.71 -14.34
CA VAL A 264 -10.00 22.89 -13.50
C VAL A 264 -11.23 23.20 -12.64
N GLU A 265 -12.44 23.06 -13.17
CA GLU A 265 -13.65 23.34 -12.42
C GLU A 265 -13.93 22.27 -11.35
N LEU A 266 -13.66 21.00 -11.65
CA LEU A 266 -13.68 19.91 -10.65
C LEU A 266 -12.73 20.20 -9.48
N GLU A 267 -11.57 20.78 -9.74
CA GLU A 267 -10.67 21.18 -8.66
C GLU A 267 -11.21 22.32 -7.80
N LYS A 268 -12.08 23.19 -8.35
CA LYS A 268 -12.76 24.25 -7.58
C LYS A 268 -13.90 23.69 -6.72
N GLU A 269 -14.63 22.69 -7.21
CA GLU A 269 -15.66 21.96 -6.46
C GLU A 269 -15.09 20.93 -5.45
N ARG A 270 -13.79 21.01 -5.14
CA ARG A 270 -13.13 20.06 -4.21
C ARG A 270 -13.82 19.99 -2.86
N ALA A 271 -14.30 21.12 -2.34
CA ALA A 271 -15.03 21.16 -1.08
C ALA A 271 -16.29 20.28 -1.12
N ASP A 272 -17.06 20.36 -2.21
CA ASP A 272 -18.29 19.59 -2.38
C ASP A 272 -17.99 18.09 -2.59
N MET A 273 -16.89 17.76 -3.27
CA MET A 273 -16.45 16.37 -3.42
C MET A 273 -16.11 15.71 -2.08
N LEU A 274 -15.61 16.47 -1.09
CA LEU A 274 -15.29 15.92 0.23
C LEU A 274 -16.52 15.41 0.97
N GLU A 275 -17.67 16.07 0.82
CA GLU A 275 -18.94 15.62 1.40
C GLU A 275 -19.48 14.36 0.71
N LEU A 276 -19.03 14.08 -0.52
CA LEU A 276 -19.37 12.88 -1.27
C LEU A 276 -18.41 11.72 -1.01
N ASP A 277 -17.33 11.90 -0.24
CA ASP A 277 -16.34 10.85 0.03
C ASP A 277 -16.97 9.70 0.84
N THR A 278 -17.11 8.55 0.19
CA THR A 278 -17.76 7.40 0.83
C THR A 278 -16.99 6.89 2.04
N LEU A 279 -15.65 6.98 2.09
CA LEU A 279 -14.89 6.54 3.27
C LEU A 279 -15.24 7.38 4.50
N ARG A 280 -15.19 8.72 4.40
CA ARG A 280 -15.55 9.63 5.50
C ARG A 280 -16.97 9.37 6.00
N ARG A 281 -17.92 9.12 5.09
CA ARG A 281 -19.29 8.74 5.45
C ARG A 281 -19.32 7.42 6.24
N GLU A 282 -18.67 6.36 5.75
CA GLU A 282 -18.67 5.06 6.44
C GLU A 282 -17.97 5.12 7.81
N GLN A 283 -16.91 5.91 7.95
CA GLN A 283 -16.26 6.15 9.24
C GLN A 283 -17.17 6.91 10.20
N LYS A 284 -17.80 8.00 9.75
CA LYS A 284 -18.75 8.80 10.56
C LYS A 284 -19.91 7.96 11.08
N GLU A 285 -20.38 7.03 10.26
CA GLU A 285 -21.47 6.12 10.61
C GLU A 285 -21.00 4.88 11.41
N GLY A 286 -19.73 4.81 11.81
CA GLY A 286 -19.22 3.77 12.70
C GLY A 286 -18.83 2.45 12.04
N ARG A 287 -18.97 2.31 10.71
CA ARG A 287 -18.94 0.99 10.05
C ARG A 287 -17.54 0.46 9.76
N VAL A 288 -16.53 1.32 9.73
CA VAL A 288 -15.18 0.95 9.30
C VAL A 288 -14.13 1.87 9.92
N PHE A 289 -12.88 1.38 10.04
CA PHE A 289 -11.71 2.12 10.53
C PHE A 289 -11.93 2.89 11.84
N GLY A 290 -12.62 2.26 12.80
CA GLY A 290 -12.94 2.89 14.08
C GLY A 290 -11.69 3.28 14.88
N GLY A 291 -11.71 4.49 15.43
CA GLY A 291 -10.59 5.07 16.18
C GLY A 291 -9.41 5.55 15.33
N LEU A 292 -9.39 5.26 14.02
CA LEU A 292 -8.36 5.78 13.12
C LEU A 292 -8.75 7.15 12.61
N ARG A 293 -7.75 8.02 12.50
CA ARG A 293 -7.83 9.38 11.95
C ARG A 293 -6.97 9.51 10.70
N GLU A 294 -7.23 10.58 9.96
CA GLU A 294 -6.61 10.88 8.68
C GLU A 294 -6.28 12.37 8.60
N GLY A 295 -5.33 12.74 7.72
CA GLY A 295 -5.08 14.13 7.38
C GLY A 295 -6.18 14.77 6.54
N LYS A 296 -6.06 16.09 6.39
CA LYS A 296 -6.96 16.91 5.58
C LYS A 296 -6.78 16.62 4.09
N LEU A 297 -7.85 16.20 3.41
CA LEU A 297 -7.85 15.91 1.97
C LEU A 297 -7.95 17.16 1.09
N GLU A 298 -8.31 18.31 1.69
CA GLU A 298 -8.46 19.61 1.03
C GLU A 298 -7.18 20.00 0.24
N GLY A 299 -6.03 19.50 0.66
CA GLY A 299 -4.72 19.78 0.06
C GLY A 299 -4.51 19.19 -1.34
N PHE A 300 -5.30 18.18 -1.77
CA PHE A 300 -5.10 17.54 -3.07
C PHE A 300 -6.37 16.97 -3.70
N ALA A 301 -6.40 16.91 -5.03
CA ALA A 301 -7.52 16.39 -5.79
C ALA A 301 -7.67 14.85 -5.66
N PRO A 302 -8.86 14.29 -5.93
CA PRO A 302 -9.06 12.83 -5.98
C PRO A 302 -7.97 12.14 -6.82
N THR A 303 -7.37 11.08 -6.25
CA THR A 303 -6.18 10.41 -6.80
C THR A 303 -6.50 9.41 -7.90
N TYR A 304 -7.78 9.07 -8.07
CA TYR A 304 -8.31 8.13 -9.05
C TYR A 304 -9.61 8.66 -9.65
N LYS A 305 -10.04 8.29 -10.87
CA LYS A 305 -9.33 7.58 -11.94
C LYS A 305 -8.70 8.61 -12.87
N ARG A 306 -7.40 8.83 -12.76
CA ARG A 306 -6.70 9.84 -13.55
C ARG A 306 -6.41 9.33 -14.96
N VAL A 307 -6.16 10.26 -15.87
CA VAL A 307 -5.72 9.91 -17.21
C VAL A 307 -4.22 9.65 -17.20
N VAL A 308 -3.84 8.44 -17.61
CA VAL A 308 -2.42 8.06 -17.75
C VAL A 308 -1.72 9.00 -18.73
N GLY A 309 -0.53 9.46 -18.37
CA GLY A 309 0.26 10.43 -19.11
C GLY A 309 -0.10 11.89 -18.84
N GLN A 310 -1.14 12.18 -18.05
CA GLN A 310 -1.58 13.54 -17.75
C GLN A 310 -1.48 13.84 -16.25
N VAL A 311 -1.07 15.07 -15.93
CA VAL A 311 -1.09 15.59 -14.55
C VAL A 311 -2.55 15.78 -14.16
N GLU A 312 -3.30 16.54 -14.96
CA GLU A 312 -4.72 16.82 -14.80
C GLU A 312 -5.66 15.90 -15.55
N GLY A 313 -6.91 15.84 -15.08
CA GLY A 313 -8.01 15.17 -15.77
C GLY A 313 -8.38 13.78 -15.23
N TYR A 314 -9.65 13.45 -15.40
CA TYR A 314 -10.27 12.21 -14.97
C TYR A 314 -10.80 11.41 -16.17
N SER A 315 -10.63 10.10 -16.10
CA SER A 315 -11.27 9.16 -17.02
C SER A 315 -12.72 8.95 -16.62
N ARG A 316 -13.67 9.09 -17.55
CA ARG A 316 -15.10 8.83 -17.30
C ARG A 316 -15.46 7.34 -17.20
N LYS A 317 -14.48 6.43 -17.14
CA LYS A 317 -14.70 4.98 -16.97
C LYS A 317 -15.18 4.60 -15.57
N ARG A 318 -14.89 5.44 -14.58
CA ARG A 318 -15.22 5.22 -13.16
C ARG A 318 -15.54 6.55 -12.49
N ILE A 319 -16.27 6.49 -11.38
CA ILE A 319 -16.42 7.65 -10.51
C ILE A 319 -15.05 7.94 -9.88
N PRO A 320 -14.58 9.20 -9.90
CA PRO A 320 -13.34 9.55 -9.24
C PRO A 320 -13.44 9.38 -7.71
N GLY A 321 -12.30 9.38 -7.03
CA GLY A 321 -12.25 9.28 -5.58
C GLY A 321 -10.84 9.39 -5.02
N TRP A 322 -10.77 9.70 -3.73
CA TRP A 322 -9.56 9.51 -2.93
C TRP A 322 -9.50 8.04 -2.52
N THR A 323 -9.04 7.21 -3.46
CA THR A 323 -8.91 5.77 -3.27
C THR A 323 -7.68 5.43 -2.43
N ASP A 324 -6.62 6.21 -2.58
CA ASP A 324 -5.33 6.01 -1.93
C ASP A 324 -5.31 6.82 -0.62
N ARG A 325 -5.20 6.15 0.53
CA ARG A 325 -5.39 6.77 1.86
C ARG A 325 -4.35 6.33 2.88
N ILE A 326 -4.12 7.18 3.87
CA ILE A 326 -3.25 6.93 5.02
C ILE A 326 -4.02 7.27 6.28
N LEU A 327 -4.44 6.23 7.02
CA LEU A 327 -5.12 6.34 8.28
C LEU A 327 -4.21 5.86 9.41
N PHE A 328 -4.40 6.40 10.61
CA PHE A 328 -3.57 6.03 11.74
C PHE A 328 -4.28 6.21 13.08
N ALA A 329 -3.82 5.50 14.10
CA ALA A 329 -4.28 5.63 15.48
C ALA A 329 -3.08 5.48 16.42
N SER A 330 -3.14 6.15 17.56
CA SER A 330 -2.14 6.09 18.63
C SER A 330 -2.80 5.76 19.97
N HIS A 331 -2.08 5.05 20.84
CA HIS A 331 -2.49 4.84 22.24
C HIS A 331 -2.76 6.16 22.98
N THR A 332 -2.10 7.24 22.55
CA THR A 332 -2.26 8.59 23.12
C THR A 332 -3.53 9.31 22.66
N ASP A 333 -4.25 8.82 21.63
CA ASP A 333 -5.43 9.51 21.07
C ASP A 333 -6.64 9.54 22.03
N ALA A 334 -6.68 8.67 23.05
CA ALA A 334 -7.75 8.69 24.06
C ALA A 334 -7.60 9.82 25.09
N SER A 335 -6.41 10.40 25.23
CA SER A 335 -6.14 11.43 26.24
C SER A 335 -6.27 12.82 25.63
N SER A 336 -7.30 13.56 26.05
CA SER A 336 -7.51 14.95 25.60
C SER A 336 -6.43 15.92 26.08
N SER A 337 -5.66 15.55 27.11
CA SER A 337 -4.61 16.39 27.72
C SER A 337 -3.19 15.98 27.35
N ALA A 338 -2.97 14.81 26.74
CA ALA A 338 -1.64 14.36 26.34
C ALA A 338 -1.31 14.80 24.91
N PRO A 339 -0.04 15.11 24.61
CA PRO A 339 0.41 15.26 23.23
C PRO A 339 0.12 13.97 22.45
N THR A 340 -0.49 14.09 21.28
CA THR A 340 -0.71 12.98 20.33
C THR A 340 0.09 13.19 19.04
N THR A 341 0.14 12.17 18.18
CA THR A 341 0.78 12.19 16.86
C THR A 341 0.31 13.40 16.04
N LYS A 342 1.26 14.23 15.59
CA LYS A 342 1.01 15.38 14.74
C LYS A 342 1.16 14.98 13.26
N ILE A 343 0.29 15.53 12.41
CA ILE A 343 0.43 15.44 10.96
C ILE A 343 1.27 16.64 10.52
N LEU A 344 2.48 16.39 10.05
CA LEU A 344 3.34 17.46 9.50
C LEU A 344 2.98 17.75 8.06
N THR A 345 2.64 16.72 7.28
CA THR A 345 2.25 16.86 5.87
C THR A 345 1.30 15.74 5.49
N TYR A 346 0.31 16.05 4.66
CA TYR A 346 -0.53 15.05 4.00
C TYR A 346 -0.92 15.54 2.61
N THR A 347 -0.34 14.92 1.57
CA THR A 347 -0.51 15.38 0.19
C THR A 347 -0.27 14.25 -0.81
N SER A 348 -0.34 14.57 -2.10
CA SER A 348 -0.12 13.64 -3.20
C SER A 348 0.94 14.16 -4.18
N THR A 349 1.46 13.27 -5.03
CA THR A 349 2.39 13.63 -6.11
C THR A 349 1.69 13.56 -7.48
N PRO A 350 0.92 14.58 -7.91
CA PRO A 350 0.16 14.54 -9.16
C PRO A 350 1.05 14.49 -10.42
N ALA A 351 2.32 14.94 -10.31
CA ALA A 351 3.31 14.92 -11.37
C ALA A 351 3.68 13.51 -11.87
N LEU A 352 3.38 12.47 -11.07
CA LEU A 352 3.54 11.08 -11.50
C LEU A 352 2.32 10.63 -12.30
N THR A 353 2.53 10.37 -13.60
CA THR A 353 1.44 10.17 -14.57
C THR A 353 1.40 8.76 -15.16
N ILE A 354 2.28 7.86 -14.73
CA ILE A 354 2.42 6.52 -15.32
C ILE A 354 1.33 5.53 -14.89
N SER A 355 0.62 5.84 -13.81
CA SER A 355 -0.55 5.12 -13.30
C SER A 355 -1.79 6.00 -13.43
N ASP A 356 -2.97 5.39 -13.45
CA ASP A 356 -4.25 6.08 -13.28
C ASP A 356 -4.54 6.44 -11.82
N HIS A 357 -3.60 6.14 -10.91
CA HIS A 357 -3.54 6.61 -9.53
C HIS A 357 -2.37 7.58 -9.29
N LYS A 358 -2.57 8.54 -8.38
CA LYS A 358 -1.52 9.42 -7.87
C LYS A 358 -1.04 8.96 -6.50
N PRO A 359 0.28 8.89 -6.24
CA PRO A 359 0.80 8.52 -4.94
C PRO A 359 0.33 9.49 -3.85
N VAL A 360 0.04 8.96 -2.67
CA VAL A 360 -0.29 9.74 -1.46
C VAL A 360 0.79 9.53 -0.43
N HIS A 361 1.15 10.59 0.29
CA HIS A 361 2.17 10.54 1.32
C HIS A 361 1.80 11.39 2.53
N CYS A 362 2.28 10.95 3.68
CA CYS A 362 2.07 11.58 4.98
C CYS A 362 3.37 11.57 5.77
N VAL A 363 3.68 12.69 6.42
CA VAL A 363 4.72 12.76 7.44
C VAL A 363 4.05 12.93 8.80
N LEU A 364 4.32 12.00 9.71
CA LEU A 364 3.80 12.02 11.08
C LEU A 364 4.94 12.25 12.07
N SER A 365 4.68 13.05 13.09
CA SER A 365 5.57 13.21 14.25
C SER A 365 4.89 12.62 15.47
N LEU A 366 5.41 11.51 15.95
CA LEU A 366 4.95 10.87 17.18
C LEU A 366 5.59 11.56 18.38
N PRO A 367 4.82 11.90 19.42
CA PRO A 367 5.34 12.60 20.57
C PRO A 367 6.42 11.78 21.31
N PRO A 368 7.26 12.45 22.12
CA PRO A 368 8.12 11.77 23.08
C PRO A 368 7.31 10.77 23.94
N ALA A 369 7.85 9.57 24.14
CA ALA A 369 7.18 8.58 25.00
C ALA A 369 7.24 9.03 26.46
N THR A 370 6.08 9.06 27.11
CA THR A 370 5.89 9.49 28.50
C THR A 370 5.81 8.33 29.49
N HIS A 371 5.82 7.09 29.00
CA HIS A 371 5.74 5.86 29.79
C HIS A 371 7.09 5.13 29.83
N SER A 372 7.23 4.22 30.79
CA SER A 372 8.46 3.46 31.08
C SER A 372 8.30 1.96 30.88
N ALA A 373 7.51 1.54 29.88
CA ALA A 373 7.27 0.12 29.58
C ALA A 373 8.61 -0.61 29.31
N GLN A 374 8.97 -1.55 30.17
CA GLN A 374 10.30 -2.18 30.16
C GLN A 374 10.48 -3.24 29.06
N SER A 375 9.38 -3.78 28.53
CA SER A 375 9.35 -4.76 27.45
C SER A 375 8.24 -4.44 26.44
N PRO A 376 8.33 -4.96 25.21
CA PRO A 376 7.28 -4.81 24.20
C PRO A 376 5.91 -5.36 24.64
N SER A 377 5.89 -6.43 25.45
CA SER A 377 4.65 -7.01 25.99
C SER A 377 3.92 -6.11 26.99
N LEU A 378 4.62 -5.14 27.59
CA LEU A 378 4.08 -4.15 28.51
C LEU A 378 3.87 -2.79 27.83
N ALA A 379 4.06 -2.71 26.51
CA ALA A 379 3.82 -1.50 25.75
C ALA A 379 2.33 -1.10 25.80
N PRO A 380 2.01 0.19 25.85
CA PRO A 380 0.63 0.64 25.77
C PRO A 380 0.00 0.23 24.44
N THR A 381 -1.27 -0.12 24.46
CA THR A 381 -2.04 -0.52 23.28
C THR A 381 -3.08 0.54 22.89
N LEU A 382 -3.60 0.45 21.67
CA LEU A 382 -4.64 1.34 21.20
C LEU A 382 -5.87 1.28 22.12
N PRO A 383 -6.52 2.43 22.38
CA PRO A 383 -7.84 2.43 23.00
C PRO A 383 -8.86 1.75 22.07
N ALA A 384 -9.88 1.14 22.67
CA ALA A 384 -11.01 0.64 21.89
C ALA A 384 -11.74 1.80 21.20
N ALA A 385 -12.19 1.58 19.97
CA ALA A 385 -13.04 2.55 19.28
C ALA A 385 -14.37 2.69 20.03
N GLY A 386 -14.74 3.92 20.38
CA GLY A 386 -16.02 4.21 21.02
C GLY A 386 -17.21 4.09 20.05
N PRO A 387 -18.46 4.08 20.56
CA PRO A 387 -19.67 4.14 19.72
C PRO A 387 -19.62 5.33 18.74
N PRO A 388 -20.12 5.20 17.49
CA PRO A 388 -20.94 4.11 16.96
C PRO A 388 -20.15 2.90 16.42
N HIS A 389 -18.84 2.82 16.63
CA HIS A 389 -18.05 1.72 16.11
C HIS A 389 -18.35 0.40 16.80
N THR A 390 -18.38 -0.68 16.01
CA THR A 390 -18.48 -2.03 16.53
C THR A 390 -17.15 -2.46 17.18
N PRO A 391 -17.18 -3.30 18.23
CA PRO A 391 -15.98 -3.88 18.80
C PRO A 391 -15.14 -4.64 17.75
N VAL A 392 -13.83 -4.69 17.99
CA VAL A 392 -12.91 -5.48 17.17
C VAL A 392 -13.34 -6.96 17.22
N PRO A 393 -13.52 -7.63 16.07
CA PRO A 393 -13.90 -9.03 16.05
C PRO A 393 -12.80 -9.91 16.67
N ALA A 394 -13.18 -11.04 17.26
CA ALA A 394 -12.21 -12.00 17.77
C ALA A 394 -11.33 -12.56 16.63
N PRO A 395 -10.06 -12.92 16.91
CA PRO A 395 -9.18 -13.52 15.92
C PRO A 395 -9.74 -14.86 15.45
N ILE A 396 -9.63 -15.13 14.14
CA ILE A 396 -10.02 -16.43 13.59
C ILE A 396 -9.08 -17.54 14.07
N SER A 397 -9.58 -18.78 14.14
CA SER A 397 -8.77 -19.94 14.51
C SER A 397 -7.61 -20.16 13.53
N ARG A 398 -6.52 -20.74 14.02
CA ARG A 398 -5.31 -21.00 13.21
C ARG A 398 -5.59 -21.97 12.06
N GLU A 399 -6.44 -22.96 12.29
CA GLU A 399 -6.83 -23.99 11.32
C GLU A 399 -7.65 -23.37 10.20
N ALA A 400 -8.61 -22.51 10.53
CA ALA A 400 -9.41 -21.79 9.55
C ALA A 400 -8.55 -20.84 8.72
N LEU A 401 -7.64 -20.10 9.35
CA LEU A 401 -6.70 -19.22 8.65
C LEU A 401 -5.75 -19.99 7.72
N PHE A 402 -5.26 -21.14 8.18
CA PHE A 402 -4.45 -22.04 7.37
C PHE A 402 -5.22 -22.51 6.13
N PHE A 403 -6.47 -22.96 6.30
CA PHE A 403 -7.31 -23.40 5.19
C PHE A 403 -7.60 -22.26 4.20
N TRP A 404 -7.88 -21.05 4.70
CA TRP A 404 -8.10 -19.86 3.85
C TRP A 404 -6.88 -19.53 3.00
N ARG A 405 -5.68 -19.55 3.61
CA ARG A 405 -4.42 -19.28 2.90
C ARG A 405 -4.10 -20.35 1.86
N LEU A 406 -4.39 -21.62 2.17
CA LEU A 406 -4.24 -22.73 1.25
C LEU A 406 -5.19 -22.59 0.06
N LEU A 407 -6.47 -22.34 0.32
CA LEU A 407 -7.49 -22.16 -0.72
C LEU A 407 -7.17 -21.01 -1.65
N GLY A 408 -6.83 -19.83 -1.10
CA GLY A 408 -6.43 -18.67 -1.89
C GLY A 408 -5.22 -18.95 -2.77
N SER A 409 -4.20 -19.61 -2.21
CA SER A 409 -2.99 -20.01 -2.96
C SER A 409 -3.28 -21.00 -4.10
N ILE A 410 -4.26 -21.91 -3.91
CA ILE A 410 -4.67 -22.85 -4.96
C ILE A 410 -5.42 -22.10 -6.07
N LEU A 411 -6.38 -21.25 -5.72
CA LEU A 411 -7.17 -20.50 -6.69
C LEU A 411 -6.33 -19.51 -7.50
N ASP A 412 -5.38 -18.81 -6.85
CA ASP A 412 -4.42 -17.94 -7.54
C ASP A 412 -3.61 -18.70 -8.59
N LYS A 413 -3.24 -19.96 -8.31
CA LYS A 413 -2.56 -20.83 -9.29
C LYS A 413 -3.49 -21.28 -10.40
N LEU A 414 -4.69 -21.76 -10.06
CA LEU A 414 -5.66 -22.27 -11.03
C LEU A 414 -6.12 -21.19 -12.02
N ILE A 415 -6.18 -19.93 -11.61
CA ILE A 415 -6.53 -18.80 -12.49
C ILE A 415 -5.27 -18.25 -13.17
N GLY A 416 -4.19 -18.08 -12.40
CA GLY A 416 -2.96 -17.44 -12.87
C GLY A 416 -2.22 -18.24 -13.94
N TRP A 417 -2.17 -19.58 -13.87
CA TRP A 417 -1.49 -20.42 -14.86
C TRP A 417 -2.16 -20.38 -16.24
N PRO A 418 -3.47 -20.65 -16.37
CA PRO A 418 -4.18 -20.49 -17.64
C PRO A 418 -4.10 -19.06 -18.16
N TRP A 419 -4.25 -18.05 -17.31
CA TRP A 419 -4.11 -16.65 -17.74
C TRP A 419 -2.70 -16.33 -18.25
N SER A 420 -1.66 -16.88 -17.61
CA SER A 420 -0.27 -16.76 -18.07
C SER A 420 -0.07 -17.40 -19.44
N LEU A 421 -0.62 -18.61 -19.65
CA LEU A 421 -0.57 -19.30 -20.94
C LEU A 421 -1.30 -18.50 -22.01
N LEU A 422 -2.49 -17.98 -21.71
CA LEU A 422 -3.23 -17.10 -22.59
C LEU A 422 -2.42 -15.86 -22.95
N VAL A 423 -1.78 -15.20 -21.99
CA VAL A 423 -0.91 -14.03 -22.24
C VAL A 423 0.31 -14.40 -23.09
N LEU A 424 0.96 -15.54 -22.83
CA LEU A 424 2.07 -16.05 -23.64
C LEU A 424 1.63 -16.39 -25.07
N MET A 425 0.41 -16.87 -25.26
CA MET A 425 -0.16 -17.21 -26.57
C MET A 425 -0.77 -16.03 -27.31
N GLY A 426 -1.18 -14.97 -26.63
CA GLY A 426 -2.37 -14.25 -27.09
C GLY A 426 -2.74 -12.94 -26.41
N ALA A 427 -2.71 -13.04 -25.09
CA ALA A 427 -3.73 -12.52 -24.19
C ALA A 427 -3.59 -11.09 -23.66
N GLY A 428 -2.57 -10.29 -24.02
CA GLY A 428 -2.26 -9.08 -23.21
C GLY A 428 -1.37 -7.96 -23.79
N ASN A 429 -0.30 -8.24 -24.53
CA ASN A 429 0.13 -7.42 -25.67
C ASN A 429 0.93 -8.31 -26.62
N LEU A 430 0.29 -8.48 -27.75
CA LEU A 430 0.47 -9.41 -28.85
C LEU A 430 1.83 -9.71 -29.47
N LYS A 431 2.75 -8.74 -29.52
CA LYS A 431 3.74 -8.80 -30.60
C LYS A 431 4.73 -9.97 -30.49
N ALA A 432 4.88 -10.53 -29.28
CA ALA A 432 5.77 -11.63 -28.98
C ALA A 432 5.06 -12.98 -28.71
N GLY A 433 3.80 -12.99 -28.27
CA GLY A 433 3.01 -14.23 -28.34
C GLY A 433 2.92 -14.74 -29.79
N MET A 434 2.93 -13.79 -30.75
CA MET A 434 3.10 -13.99 -32.19
C MET A 434 4.44 -14.61 -32.62
N GLY A 435 5.56 -14.42 -31.91
CA GLY A 435 6.86 -15.00 -32.29
C GLY A 435 7.02 -16.46 -31.84
N VAL A 436 6.53 -16.77 -30.65
CA VAL A 436 6.55 -18.14 -30.07
C VAL A 436 5.47 -19.00 -30.72
N GLY A 437 4.27 -18.46 -30.99
CA GLY A 437 3.26 -19.15 -31.78
C GLY A 437 3.71 -19.45 -33.22
N ALA A 438 4.42 -18.51 -33.87
CA ALA A 438 4.94 -18.72 -35.23
C ALA A 438 6.08 -19.74 -35.29
N PHE A 439 7.02 -19.72 -34.36
CA PHE A 439 8.12 -20.70 -34.29
C PHE A 439 7.61 -22.10 -33.92
N SER A 440 6.66 -22.23 -32.99
CA SER A 440 6.04 -23.51 -32.65
C SER A 440 5.18 -24.10 -33.78
N ALA A 441 4.44 -23.27 -34.54
CA ALA A 441 3.71 -23.71 -35.75
C ALA A 441 4.65 -24.11 -36.90
N MET A 442 5.81 -23.45 -37.02
CA MET A 442 6.85 -23.79 -37.99
C MET A 442 7.51 -25.13 -37.67
N VAL A 443 7.94 -25.35 -36.43
CA VAL A 443 8.55 -26.62 -35.98
C VAL A 443 7.54 -27.77 -36.05
N TRP A 444 6.28 -27.53 -35.67
CA TRP A 444 5.20 -28.52 -35.80
C TRP A 444 4.87 -28.86 -37.25
N GLY A 445 4.83 -27.87 -38.16
CA GLY A 445 4.62 -28.09 -39.59
C GLY A 445 5.77 -28.87 -40.26
N VAL A 446 7.02 -28.60 -39.88
CA VAL A 446 8.21 -29.33 -40.35
C VAL A 446 8.24 -30.78 -39.82
N TRP A 447 7.73 -31.00 -38.61
CA TRP A 447 7.57 -32.34 -38.02
C TRP A 447 6.41 -33.13 -38.66
N TRP A 448 5.23 -32.51 -38.86
CA TRP A 448 4.04 -33.14 -39.44
C TRP A 448 4.18 -33.47 -40.94
N MET A 449 4.96 -32.69 -41.69
CA MET A 449 5.32 -32.97 -43.09
C MET A 449 6.42 -34.05 -43.23
N GLY A 450 6.89 -34.64 -42.11
CA GLY A 450 7.82 -35.75 -42.10
C GLY A 450 9.29 -35.38 -42.40
N ILE A 451 9.67 -34.11 -42.37
CA ILE A 451 11.02 -33.65 -42.78
C ILE A 451 12.08 -33.96 -41.70
N ILE A 452 11.70 -34.02 -40.42
CA ILE A 452 12.64 -34.23 -39.28
C ILE A 452 12.35 -35.53 -38.51
N GLY A 453 11.23 -36.21 -38.78
CA GLY A 453 10.94 -37.54 -38.23
C GLY A 453 11.51 -38.65 -39.11
N GLY A 454 12.75 -39.05 -38.84
CA GLY A 454 13.46 -40.09 -39.58
C GLY A 454 12.68 -41.41 -39.69
N ASN A 455 12.68 -41.94 -40.91
CA ASN A 455 12.16 -43.22 -41.38
C ASN A 455 11.96 -44.29 -40.29
N TRP A 456 10.70 -44.60 -39.99
CA TRP A 456 10.33 -45.95 -39.58
C TRP A 456 10.36 -46.83 -40.83
N SER A 457 11.40 -47.64 -40.96
CA SER A 457 11.51 -48.65 -42.02
C SER A 457 10.43 -49.73 -41.85
N ALA A 458 9.68 -49.95 -42.93
CA ALA A 458 9.39 -51.31 -43.38
C ALA A 458 10.51 -51.73 -44.35
#